data_AF-A0A8X7PUU3-F1
#
_entry.id   AF-A0A8X7PUU3-F1
#
_cell.length_a   1.000
_cell.length_b   1.000
_cell.length_c   1.000
_cell.angle_alpha   90.00
_cell.angle_beta   90.00
_cell.angle_gamma   90.00
#
_symmetry.space_group_name_H-M   'P 1'
#
loop_
_entity.id
_entity.type
_entity.pdbx_description
1 polymer ?
#
loop_
_entity_poly.entity_id
_entity_poly.type
_entity_poly.pdbx_seq_one_letter_code
_entity_poly.pdbx_strand_id
1 'polypeptide(L)' 'MKVFIYEDNGVDFAEHELELTYLLPKRNLVKENLDIPPVKVRNDRQFHGFWCFHKVENVRLCVEFKVKKNEVE' A
#
# COMPACT_ATOMS: atom_id res chain seq x y z
N MET A 1 -6.46 -1.60 10.69
CA MET A 1 -6.20 -2.24 9.38
C MET A 1 -4.84 -2.92 9.33
N LYS A 2 -3.72 -2.20 9.53
CA LYS A 2 -2.39 -2.82 9.54
C LYS A 2 -2.27 -3.97 10.56
N VAL A 3 -2.82 -3.79 11.76
CA VAL A 3 -2.81 -4.81 12.84
C VAL A 3 -3.33 -6.18 12.37
N PHE A 4 -4.53 -6.22 11.79
CA PHE A 4 -5.10 -7.47 11.26
C PHE A 4 -4.25 -8.11 10.16
N ILE A 5 -3.60 -7.31 9.31
CA ILE A 5 -2.74 -7.84 8.23
C ILE A 5 -1.51 -8.57 8.81
N TYR A 6 -0.92 -8.08 9.88
CA TYR A 6 0.19 -8.79 10.54
C TYR A 6 -0.30 -10.08 11.23
N GLU A 7 -1.40 -9.99 11.99
CA GLU A 7 -1.97 -11.13 12.73
C GLU A 7 -2.38 -12.27 11.78
N ASP A 8 -3.12 -11.96 10.71
CA ASP A 8 -3.60 -12.94 9.73
C ASP A 8 -2.46 -13.62 8.96
N ASN A 9 -1.30 -12.97 8.87
CA ASN A 9 -0.12 -13.50 8.17
C ASN A 9 0.96 -14.04 9.14
N GLY A 10 0.71 -14.05 10.45
CA GLY A 10 1.66 -14.52 11.46
C GLY A 10 2.98 -13.73 11.48
N VAL A 11 2.95 -12.46 11.09
CA VAL A 11 4.15 -11.62 10.98
C VAL A 11 4.33 -10.80 12.26
N ASP A 12 5.52 -10.87 12.86
CA ASP A 12 5.85 -10.06 14.02
C ASP A 12 6.08 -8.58 13.63
N PHE A 13 5.29 -7.70 14.24
CA PHE A 13 5.42 -6.25 14.14
C PHE A 13 6.77 -5.74 14.64
N ALA A 14 7.42 -6.44 15.57
CA ALA A 14 8.73 -6.07 16.09
C ALA A 14 9.82 -6.24 15.04
N GLU A 15 9.70 -7.28 14.20
CA GLU A 15 10.69 -7.67 13.20
C GLU A 15 10.41 -7.10 11.81
N HIS A 16 9.17 -6.73 11.50
CA HIS A 16 8.77 -6.31 10.17
C HIS A 16 8.06 -4.95 10.16
N GLU A 17 8.24 -4.21 9.07
CA GLU A 17 7.46 -3.03 8.71
C GLU A 17 6.54 -3.34 7.53
N LEU A 18 5.25 -3.03 7.68
CA LEU A 18 4.22 -3.21 6.67
C LEU A 18 4.01 -1.91 5.89
N GLU A 19 4.35 -1.97 4.60
CA GLU A 19 4.04 -0.94 3.63
C GLU A 19 2.86 -1.39 2.74
N LEU A 20 1.92 -0.48 2.54
CA LEU A 20 0.78 -0.66 1.67
C LEU A 20 0.87 0.36 0.55
N THR A 21 0.77 -0.09 -0.70
CA THR A 21 0.79 0.80 -1.87
C THR A 21 -0.29 0.42 -2.87
N TYR A 22 -0.82 1.39 -3.62
CA TYR A 22 -1.73 1.10 -4.73
C TYR A 22 -1.39 1.92 -5.97
N LEU A 23 -1.68 1.36 -7.13
CA LEU A 23 -1.49 2.04 -8.41
C LEU A 23 -2.77 2.77 -8.81
N LEU A 24 -2.62 4.04 -9.21
CA LEU A 24 -3.74 4.77 -9.77
C LEU A 24 -4.09 4.22 -11.17
N PRO A 25 -5.37 4.00 -11.46
CA PRO A 25 -5.77 3.49 -12.76
C PRO A 25 -5.52 4.51 -13.88
N LYS A 26 -5.09 4.01 -15.04
CA LYS A 26 -4.70 4.83 -16.20
C LYS A 26 -5.81 5.76 -16.71
N ARG A 27 -7.09 5.46 -16.44
CA ARG A 27 -8.22 6.27 -16.90
C ARG A 27 -8.31 7.65 -16.26
N ASN A 28 -7.74 7.84 -15.07
CA ASN A 28 -7.64 9.16 -14.46
C ASN A 28 -6.51 10.01 -15.06
N LEU A 29 -5.74 9.45 -16.01
CA LEU A 29 -4.51 10.01 -16.57
C LEU A 29 -4.61 10.26 -18.08
N VAL A 30 -5.78 10.71 -18.54
CA VAL A 30 -6.09 10.96 -19.97
C VAL A 30 -5.10 11.92 -20.66
N LYS A 31 -4.24 12.64 -19.93
CA LYS A 31 -3.40 13.68 -20.55
C LYS A 31 -1.93 13.37 -20.74
N GLU A 32 -1.26 12.53 -19.96
CA GLU A 32 0.18 12.28 -20.20
C GLU A 32 0.54 10.86 -19.77
N ASN A 33 1.43 10.20 -20.53
CA ASN A 33 2.15 8.97 -20.18
C ASN A 33 3.07 9.23 -18.98
N LEU A 34 2.52 9.70 -17.86
CA LEU A 34 3.24 9.88 -16.63
C LEU A 34 3.33 8.51 -15.97
N ASP A 35 4.56 8.06 -15.79
CA ASP A 35 4.87 6.91 -14.95
C ASP A 35 4.61 7.30 -13.50
N ILE A 36 3.34 7.26 -13.08
CA ILE A 36 2.93 7.73 -11.76
C ILE A 36 3.38 6.72 -10.72
N PRO A 37 4.17 7.16 -9.72
CA PRO A 37 4.64 6.27 -8.68
C PRO A 37 3.44 5.72 -7.87
N PRO A 38 3.53 4.48 -7.35
CA PRO A 38 2.52 3.92 -6.49
C PRO A 38 2.20 4.84 -5.29
N VAL A 39 0.92 4.97 -4.97
CA VAL A 39 0.47 5.75 -3.82
C VAL A 39 0.72 4.93 -2.55
N LYS A 40 1.61 5.42 -1.69
CA LYS A 40 1.84 4.82 -0.36
C LYS A 40 0.69 5.17 0.59
N VAL A 41 0.12 4.16 1.23
CA VAL A 41 -0.93 4.30 2.24
C VAL A 41 -0.29 4.48 3.61
N ARG A 42 -0.19 5.74 4.04
CA ARG A 42 0.34 6.16 5.34
C ARG A 42 -0.75 6.58 6.33
N ASN A 43 -1.96 6.88 5.83
CA ASN A 43 -3.10 7.26 6.65
C ASN A 43 -4.43 6.78 6.06
N ASP A 44 -5.49 6.92 6.84
CA ASP A 44 -6.83 6.46 6.49
C ASP A 44 -7.42 7.18 5.27
N ARG A 45 -7.08 8.46 5.04
CA ARG A 45 -7.54 9.19 3.84
C ARG A 45 -6.96 8.59 2.57
N GLN A 46 -5.69 8.19 2.59
CA GLN A 46 -5.05 7.55 1.45
C GLN A 46 -5.61 6.16 1.18
N PHE A 47 -5.94 5.41 2.24
CA PHE A 47 -6.64 4.13 2.11
C PHE A 47 -8.08 4.31 1.57
N HIS A 48 -8.79 5.33 2.05
CA HIS A 48 -10.10 5.68 1.54
C HIS A 48 -10.06 6.04 0.05
N GLY A 49 -8.99 6.69 -0.41
CA GLY A 49 -8.73 6.90 -1.84
C GLY A 49 -8.72 5.59 -2.63
N PHE A 50 -7.91 4.61 -2.19
CA PHE A 50 -7.92 3.26 -2.77
C PHE A 50 -9.33 2.65 -2.81
N TRP A 51 -10.06 2.72 -1.68
CA TRP A 51 -11.41 2.16 -1.57
C TRP A 51 -12.39 2.79 -2.56
N CYS A 52 -12.30 4.10 -2.77
CA CYS A 52 -13.12 4.80 -3.75
C CYS A 52 -12.81 4.36 -5.18
N PHE A 53 -11.53 4.20 -5.54
CA PHE A 53 -11.15 3.73 -6.88
C PHE A 53 -11.55 2.28 -7.13
N HIS A 54 -11.38 1.39 -6.13
CA HIS A 54 -11.76 -0.02 -6.23
C HIS A 54 -13.26 -0.22 -6.57
N LYS A 55 -14.13 0.72 -6.19
CA LYS A 55 -15.57 0.65 -6.50
C LYS A 55 -15.89 0.89 -7.98
N VAL A 56 -15.00 1.56 -8.71
CA VAL A 56 -15.25 2.02 -10.08
C VAL A 56 -14.42 1.23 -11.08
N GLU A 57 -13.27 0.72 -10.65
CA GLU A 57 -12.32 0.01 -11.52
C GLU A 57 -11.38 -0.90 -10.74
N ASN A 58 -10.69 -1.79 -11.45
CA ASN A 58 -9.73 -2.70 -10.84
C ASN A 58 -8.48 -1.94 -10.39
N VAL A 59 -8.28 -1.89 -9.07
CA VAL A 59 -7.10 -1.29 -8.43
C VAL A 59 -6.31 -2.38 -7.74
N ARG A 60 -4.99 -2.39 -7.93
CA ARG A 60 -4.10 -3.31 -7.23
C ARG A 60 -3.65 -2.67 -5.92
N LEU A 61 -3.86 -3.37 -4.81
CA LEU A 61 -3.26 -3.08 -3.52
C LEU A 61 -2.07 -4.03 -3.33
N CYS A 62 -0.88 -3.48 -3.22
CA CYS A 62 0.35 -4.21 -2.90
C CYS A 62 0.60 -4.12 -1.40
N VAL A 63 0.91 -5.28 -0.82
CA VAL A 63 1.28 -5.44 0.58
C VAL A 63 2.75 -5.87 0.61
N GLU A 64 3.60 -5.08 1.25
CA GLU A 64 5.02 -5.35 1.36
C GLU A 64 5.42 -5.44 2.83
N PHE A 65 6.06 -6.55 3.22
CA PHE A 65 6.68 -6.71 4.53
C PHE A 65 8.18 -6.49 4.39
N LYS A 66 8.72 -5.49 5.09
CA LYS A 66 10.14 -5.15 5.10
C LYS A 66 10.74 -5.62 6.41
N VAL A 67 11.77 -6.45 6.35
CA VAL A 67 12.52 -6.84 7.55
C VAL A 67 13.16 -5.58 8.12
N LYS A 68 12.90 -5.31 9.40
CA LYS A 68 13.62 -4.30 10.16
C LYS A 68 15.02 -4.83 10.37
N LYS A 69 15.98 -4.28 9.63
CA LYS A 69 17.39 -4.55 9.92
C LYS A 69 17.68 -3.91 11.27
N ASN A 70 17.91 -4.74 12.29
CA ASN A 70 18.64 -4.28 13.46
C ASN A 70 20.03 -3.92 12.94
N GLU A 71 20.39 -2.64 13.01
CA GLU A 71 21.78 -2.24 12.89
C GLU A 71 22.48 -2.94 14.06
N VAL A 72 23.19 -4.04 13.75
CA VAL A 72 24.14 -4.63 14.68
C VAL A 72 25.27 -3.62 14.74
N GLU A 73 25.30 -2.87 15.84
CA GLU A 73 26.36 -1.94 16.24
C GLU A 73 27.73 -2.64 16.33
#